data_AF-A0A255PLA5-F1
#
_entry.id   AF-A0A255PLA5-F1
#
_cell.length_a   1.000
_cell.length_b   1.000
_cell.length_c   1.000
_cell.angle_alpha   90.00
_cell.angle_beta   90.00
_cell.angle_gamma   90.00
#
_symmetry.space_group_name_H-M   'P 1'
#
loop_
_entity.id
_entity.type
_entity.pdbx_description
1 polymer ?
#
loop_
_entity_poly.entity_id
_entity_poly.type
_entity_poly.pdbx_seq_one_letter_code
_entity_poly.pdbx_strand_id
1 'polypeptide(L)'
;MHLSRSEPSGYFLATNGGVGMNFAHRCAHGSPAFSLHLYDERDFPPKDIAILLYSCLAPELFGVALAHMELAGGSEAGAEFVKEMFAARDRAREALLAHLAERRDPDAPCCEAGARSQGREHTCGRSTGSPS
;
A
#
# COMPACT_ATOMS: atom_id res chain seq x y z
N MET A 1 -0.21 25.99 5.92
CA MET A 1 -0.63 24.59 5.70
C MET A 1 0.56 23.71 6.04
N HIS A 2 0.57 23.10 7.22
CA HIS A 2 1.67 22.24 7.66
C HIS A 2 1.44 20.84 7.06
N LEU A 3 2.32 20.40 6.16
CA LEU A 3 2.37 19.01 5.72
C LEU A 3 3.07 18.21 6.81
N SER A 4 2.30 17.59 7.69
CA SER A 4 2.83 16.59 8.63
C SER A 4 2.95 15.26 7.89
N ARG A 5 4.16 14.69 7.86
CA ARG A 5 4.44 13.36 7.32
C ARG A 5 3.68 12.34 8.20
N SER A 6 2.54 11.84 7.73
CA SER A 6 1.77 10.82 8.43
C SER A 6 2.17 9.45 7.91
N GLU A 7 2.84 8.65 8.74
CA GLU A 7 3.10 7.25 8.42
C GLU A 7 1.81 6.43 8.60
N PRO A 8 1.36 5.65 7.60
CA PRO A 8 0.22 4.76 7.78
C PRO A 8 0.54 3.65 8.77
N SER A 9 -0.49 3.12 9.43
CA SER A 9 -0.37 1.98 10.37
C SER A 9 0.03 0.65 9.71
N GLY A 10 0.27 0.65 8.40
CA GLY A 10 0.70 -0.48 7.58
C GLY A 10 0.45 -0.15 6.10
N TYR A 11 1.50 -0.22 5.29
CA TYR A 11 1.38 -0.09 3.83
C TYR A 11 1.64 -1.45 3.18
N PHE A 12 0.86 -1.77 2.15
CA PHE A 12 1.13 -2.90 1.27
C PHE A 12 1.74 -2.36 -0.03
N LEU A 13 2.92 -2.87 -0.43
CA LEU A 13 3.63 -2.43 -1.63
C LEU A 13 3.21 -3.25 -2.85
N ALA A 14 2.78 -2.56 -3.91
CA ALA A 14 2.63 -3.09 -5.25
C ALA A 14 3.56 -2.32 -6.19
N THR A 15 4.61 -2.99 -6.70
CA THR A 15 5.62 -2.56 -7.70
C THR A 15 6.28 -1.17 -7.53
N ASN A 16 5.53 -0.06 -7.47
CA ASN A 16 6.01 1.32 -7.24
C ASN A 16 5.04 2.19 -6.43
N GLY A 17 4.05 1.58 -5.77
CA GLY A 17 3.12 2.29 -4.92
C GLY A 17 2.57 1.40 -3.82
N GLY A 18 1.88 2.00 -2.86
CA GLY A 18 1.22 1.26 -1.81
C GLY A 18 -0.02 1.98 -1.31
N VAL A 19 -0.94 1.22 -0.73
CA VAL A 19 -2.11 1.79 -0.08
C VAL A 19 -2.31 1.18 1.30
N GLY A 20 -2.67 2.01 2.27
CA GLY A 20 -3.04 1.60 3.62
C GLY A 20 -4.25 2.38 4.12
N MET A 21 -4.95 1.84 5.11
CA MET A 21 -6.00 2.58 5.83
C MET A 21 -5.36 3.41 6.94
N ASN A 22 -5.74 4.68 7.02
CA ASN A 22 -5.36 5.59 8.08
C ASN A 22 -6.60 5.98 8.90
N PHE A 23 -6.65 5.49 10.14
CA PHE A 23 -7.76 5.71 11.05
C PHE A 23 -7.61 6.95 11.94
N ALA A 24 -6.41 7.57 11.95
CA ALA A 24 -6.14 8.79 12.70
C ALA A 24 -6.67 10.03 11.97
N HIS A 25 -6.65 10.01 10.63
CA HIS A 25 -7.17 11.10 9.80
C HIS A 25 -8.54 10.75 9.23
N ARG A 26 -9.59 11.15 9.94
CA ARG A 26 -10.99 10.94 9.53
C ARG A 26 -11.54 12.17 8.82
N CYS A 27 -12.47 11.95 7.90
CA CYS A 27 -13.26 13.04 7.32
C CYS A 27 -14.33 13.52 8.32
N ALA A 28 -15.04 14.61 8.00
CA ALA A 28 -16.14 15.13 8.82
C ALA A 28 -17.27 14.12 9.05
N HIS A 29 -17.43 13.14 8.14
CA HIS A 29 -18.42 12.05 8.25
C HIS A 29 -17.91 10.85 9.08
N GLY A 30 -16.70 10.94 9.65
CA GLY A 30 -16.09 9.90 10.49
C GLY A 30 -15.40 8.76 9.75
N SER A 31 -15.41 8.78 8.41
CA SER A 31 -14.76 7.75 7.58
C SER A 31 -13.22 7.89 7.63
N PRO A 32 -12.48 6.77 7.63
CA PRO A 32 -11.02 6.80 7.57
C PRO A 32 -10.49 7.33 6.22
N ALA A 33 -9.20 7.64 6.16
CA ALA A 33 -8.51 7.96 4.90
C ALA A 33 -7.76 6.75 4.35
N PHE A 34 -7.62 6.68 3.04
CA PHE A 34 -6.55 5.93 2.38
C PHE A 34 -5.26 6.74 2.45
N SER A 35 -4.16 6.09 2.81
CA SER A 35 -2.80 6.60 2.64
C SER A 35 -2.22 5.95 1.40
N LEU A 36 -2.11 6.73 0.33
CA LEU A 36 -1.56 6.32 -0.95
C LEU A 36 -0.09 6.74 -0.98
N HIS A 37 0.81 5.80 -1.18
CA HIS A 37 2.25 6.04 -1.30
C HIS A 37 2.66 5.78 -2.74
N LEU A 38 3.39 6.71 -3.33
CA LEU A 38 4.01 6.56 -4.65
C LEU A 38 5.51 6.69 -4.46
N TYR A 39 6.25 5.68 -4.90
CA TYR A 39 7.70 5.64 -4.78
C TYR A 39 8.32 5.98 -6.14
N ASP A 40 9.15 7.03 -6.17
CA ASP A 40 9.99 7.32 -7.33
C ASP A 40 11.36 6.67 -7.13
N GLU A 41 11.63 5.59 -7.86
CA GLU A 41 12.88 4.83 -7.81
C GLU A 41 14.04 5.51 -8.55
N ARG A 42 13.81 6.64 -9.25
CA ARG A 42 14.85 7.32 -10.04
C ARG A 42 15.88 8.05 -9.19
N ASP A 43 15.53 8.40 -7.95
CA ASP A 43 16.38 9.10 -7.00
C ASP A 43 16.80 8.15 -5.85
N PHE A 44 18.02 8.32 -5.31
CA PHE A 44 18.45 7.64 -4.08
C PHE A 44 18.72 8.66 -2.96
N PRO A 45 18.04 8.58 -1.80
CA PRO A 45 17.00 7.59 -1.47
C PRO A 45 15.69 7.82 -2.25
N PRO A 46 14.89 6.75 -2.49
CA PRO A 46 13.63 6.86 -3.21
C PRO A 46 12.71 7.89 -2.57
N LYS A 47 12.13 8.76 -3.40
CA LYS A 47 11.18 9.77 -2.94
C LYS A 47 9.82 9.12 -2.75
N ASP A 48 9.30 9.18 -1.53
CA ASP A 48 7.94 8.78 -1.21
C ASP A 48 7.02 10.01 -1.26
N ILE A 49 6.02 9.94 -2.13
CA ILE A 49 4.92 10.90 -2.19
C ILE A 49 3.70 10.23 -1.55
N ALA A 50 3.37 10.69 -0.34
CA ALA A 50 2.20 10.23 0.40
C ALA A 50 1.00 11.17 0.18
N ILE A 51 -0.14 10.62 -0.22
CA ILE A 51 -1.41 11.31 -0.43
C ILE A 51 -2.45 10.71 0.50
N LEU A 52 -3.10 11.55 1.31
CA LEU A 52 -4.28 11.14 2.08
C LEU A 52 -5.54 11.39 1.26
N LEU A 53 -6.29 10.32 0.99
CA LEU A 53 -7.57 10.37 0.29
C LEU A 53 -8.67 9.84 1.20
N TYR A 54 -9.59 10.70 1.65
CA TYR A 54 -10.71 10.25 2.47
C TYR A 54 -11.54 9.20 1.73
N SER A 55 -11.90 8.11 2.43
CA SER A 55 -12.59 7.00 1.78
C SER A 55 -13.97 7.37 1.24
N CYS A 56 -14.62 8.39 1.81
CA CYS A 56 -15.89 8.91 1.32
C CYS A 56 -15.76 9.69 0.01
N LEU A 57 -14.58 10.27 -0.29
CA LEU A 57 -14.32 11.02 -1.52
C LEU A 57 -13.71 10.15 -2.62
N ALA A 58 -13.17 8.99 -2.25
CA ALA A 58 -12.52 8.11 -3.20
C ALA A 58 -13.43 7.67 -4.37
N PRO A 59 -14.71 7.28 -4.17
CA PRO A 59 -15.58 6.88 -5.27
C PRO A 59 -15.78 8.00 -6.30
N GLU A 60 -15.97 9.25 -5.84
CA GLU A 60 -16.13 10.41 -6.73
C GLU A 60 -14.87 10.66 -7.55
N LEU A 61 -13.69 10.63 -6.90
CA LEU A 61 -12.41 10.83 -7.58
C LEU A 61 -12.14 9.76 -8.64
N PHE A 62 -12.38 8.49 -8.31
CA PHE A 62 -12.22 7.39 -9.28
C PHE A 62 -13.25 7.46 -10.40
N GLY A 63 -14.49 7.90 -10.12
CA GLY A 63 -15.51 8.14 -11.13
C GLY A 63 -15.11 9.24 -12.12
N VAL A 64 -14.53 10.35 -11.64
CA VAL A 64 -14.02 11.41 -12.51
C VAL A 64 -12.87 10.92 -13.39
N ALA A 65 -11.94 10.14 -12.85
CA ALA A 65 -10.85 9.55 -13.63
C ALA A 65 -11.38 8.63 -14.74
N LEU A 66 -12.36 7.78 -14.42
CA LEU A 66 -13.03 6.91 -15.40
C LEU A 66 -13.72 7.72 -16.50
N ALA A 67 -14.48 8.76 -16.13
CA ALA A 67 -15.16 9.62 -17.11
C ALA A 67 -14.16 10.30 -18.07
N HIS A 68 -12.99 10.72 -17.58
CA HIS A 68 -11.94 11.27 -18.44
C HIS A 68 -11.37 10.25 -19.42
N MET A 69 -11.19 8.99 -18.99
CA MET A 69 -10.75 7.91 -19.88
C MET A 69 -11.78 7.62 -20.96
N GLU A 70 -13.06 7.58 -20.60
CA GLU A 70 -14.15 7.38 -21.56
C GLU A 70 -14.26 8.54 -22.56
N LEU A 71 -14.10 9.79 -22.11
CA LEU A 71 -14.11 10.95 -22.98
C LEU A 71 -12.96 10.92 -24.00
N ALA A 72 -11.77 10.45 -23.59
CA ALA A 72 -10.57 10.44 -24.43
C ALA A 72 -10.48 9.21 -25.34
N GLY A 73 -10.91 8.04 -24.86
CA GLY A 73 -10.72 6.74 -25.52
C GLY A 73 -12.02 6.01 -25.88
N GLY A 74 -13.18 6.60 -25.62
CA GLY A 74 -14.49 5.97 -25.79
C GLY A 74 -14.87 5.03 -24.64
N SER A 75 -16.13 4.58 -24.63
CA SER A 75 -16.68 3.74 -23.56
C SER A 75 -15.96 2.40 -23.39
N GLU A 76 -15.35 1.84 -24.45
CA GLU A 76 -14.56 0.62 -24.36
C GLU A 76 -13.30 0.79 -23.50
N ALA A 77 -12.63 1.95 -23.57
CA ALA A 77 -11.48 2.25 -22.73
C ALA A 77 -11.86 2.30 -21.24
N GLY A 78 -13.01 2.88 -20.92
CA GLY A 78 -13.54 2.88 -19.54
C GLY A 78 -13.89 1.48 -19.05
N ALA A 79 -14.52 0.67 -19.89
CA ALA A 79 -14.86 -0.72 -19.57
C ALA A 79 -13.60 -1.58 -19.30
N GLU A 80 -12.57 -1.45 -20.13
CA GLU A 80 -11.31 -2.17 -19.92
C GLU A 80 -10.60 -1.70 -18.65
N PHE A 81 -10.56 -0.38 -18.39
CA PHE A 81 -9.99 0.15 -17.14
C PHE A 81 -10.69 -0.41 -15.89
N VAL A 82 -12.03 -0.46 -15.88
CA VAL A 82 -12.79 -1.02 -14.75
C VAL A 82 -12.48 -2.52 -14.57
N LYS A 83 -12.39 -3.27 -15.66
CA LYS A 83 -12.01 -4.69 -15.64
C LYS A 83 -10.60 -4.89 -15.08
N GLU A 84 -9.63 -4.09 -15.53
CA GLU A 84 -8.27 -4.11 -14.99
C GLU A 84 -8.21 -3.75 -13.51
N MET A 85 -8.99 -2.74 -13.09
CA MET A 85 -9.11 -2.34 -11.68
C MET A 85 -9.64 -3.48 -10.81
N PHE A 86 -10.65 -4.22 -11.25
CA PHE A 86 -11.14 -5.39 -10.52
C PHE A 86 -10.11 -6.52 -10.46
N ALA A 87 -9.42 -6.80 -11.56
CA ALA A 87 -8.34 -7.79 -11.57
C ALA A 87 -7.19 -7.39 -10.63
N ALA A 88 -6.84 -6.10 -10.58
CA ALA A 88 -5.83 -5.57 -9.66
C ALA A 88 -6.27 -5.67 -8.20
N ARG A 89 -7.54 -5.37 -7.89
CA ARG A 89 -8.13 -5.57 -6.56
C ARG A 89 -7.97 -7.02 -6.09
N ASP A 90 -8.29 -7.98 -6.96
CA ASP A 90 -8.26 -9.40 -6.58
C ASP A 90 -6.83 -9.87 -6.27
N ARG A 91 -5.85 -9.50 -7.11
CA ARG A 91 -4.43 -9.75 -6.82
C ARG A 91 -3.96 -9.09 -5.53
N ALA A 92 -4.33 -7.83 -5.31
CA ALA A 92 -3.96 -7.09 -4.10
C ALA A 92 -4.59 -7.71 -2.85
N ARG A 93 -5.83 -8.20 -2.94
CA ARG A 93 -6.51 -8.90 -1.85
C ARG A 93 -5.77 -10.19 -1.48
N GLU A 94 -5.41 -11.01 -2.47
CA GLU A 94 -4.66 -12.24 -2.23
C GLU A 94 -3.32 -11.97 -1.55
N ALA A 95 -2.57 -10.99 -2.05
CA ALA A 95 -1.29 -10.62 -1.49
C ALA A 95 -1.41 -10.01 -0.09
N LEU A 96 -2.46 -9.21 0.18
CA LEU A 96 -2.75 -8.70 1.52
C LEU A 96 -3.10 -9.84 2.50
N LEU A 97 -3.88 -10.83 2.06
CA LEU A 97 -4.21 -12.00 2.88
C LEU A 97 -2.96 -12.82 3.21
N ALA A 98 -2.08 -13.04 2.23
CA ALA A 98 -0.80 -13.71 2.44
C ALA A 98 0.07 -12.94 3.46
N HIS A 99 0.20 -11.62 3.28
CA HIS A 99 0.96 -10.78 4.21
C HIS A 99 0.40 -10.80 5.64
N LEU A 100 -0.92 -10.79 5.79
CA LEU A 100 -1.57 -10.90 7.10
C LEU A 100 -1.39 -12.28 7.73
N ALA A 101 -1.30 -13.34 6.93
CA ALA A 101 -1.02 -14.69 7.41
C ALA A 101 0.43 -14.80 7.93
N GLU A 102 1.41 -14.27 7.19
CA GLU A 102 2.83 -14.24 7.58
C GLU A 102 3.03 -13.47 8.90
N ARG A 103 2.39 -12.31 9.07
CA ARG A 103 2.48 -11.51 10.31
C ARG A 103 1.85 -12.17 11.53
N ARG A 104 0.93 -13.11 11.33
CA ARG A 104 0.23 -13.83 12.41
C ARG A 104 0.95 -15.11 12.83
N ASP A 105 1.95 -15.54 12.08
CA ASP A 105 2.76 -16.69 12.44
C ASP A 105 3.78 -16.27 13.51
N PRO A 106 3.62 -16.70 14.78
CA PRO A 106 4.54 -16.38 15.86
C PRO A 106 5.94 -17.01 15.66
N ASP A 107 6.07 -17.97 14.74
CA ASP A 107 7.33 -18.60 14.36
C ASP A 107 7.93 -17.98 13.08
N ALA A 108 7.29 -16.97 12.47
CA ALA A 108 7.88 -16.23 11.36
C ALA A 108 9.17 -15.55 11.85
N PRO A 109 10.35 -15.90 11.28
CA PRO A 109 11.61 -15.35 11.74
C PRO A 109 11.56 -13.82 11.65
N CYS A 110 12.09 -13.15 12.69
CA CYS A 110 12.16 -11.70 12.94
C CYS A 110 12.83 -10.87 11.82
N CYS A 111 12.41 -11.05 10.57
CA CYS A 111 12.97 -10.46 9.35
C CYS A 111 12.42 -9.05 9.06
N GLU A 112 11.83 -8.35 10.04
CA GLU A 112 11.52 -6.92 9.88
C GLU A 112 12.78 -6.10 9.56
N ALA A 113 13.96 -6.54 10.01
CA ALA A 113 15.24 -5.91 9.67
C ALA A 113 15.70 -6.19 8.22
N GLY A 114 15.45 -7.40 7.70
CA GLY A 114 15.88 -7.80 6.34
C GLY A 114 15.04 -7.16 5.22
N ALA A 115 13.76 -6.92 5.47
CA ALA A 115 12.87 -6.27 4.50
C ALA A 115 13.23 -4.79 4.27
N ARG A 116 13.80 -4.10 5.27
CA ARG A 116 14.25 -2.71 5.16
C ARG A 116 15.65 -2.57 4.55
N SER A 117 16.48 -3.62 4.61
CA SER A 117 17.90 -3.57 4.23
C SER A 117 18.25 -4.28 2.91
N GLN A 118 17.26 -4.74 2.13
CA GLN A 118 17.47 -5.55 0.91
C GLN A 118 18.44 -6.74 1.13
N GLY A 119 18.37 -7.38 2.31
CA GLY A 119 19.17 -8.57 2.61
C GLY A 119 20.68 -8.34 2.73
N ARG A 120 21.17 -7.10 2.87
CA ARG A 120 22.61 -6.83 2.90
C ARG A 120 23.29 -7.05 4.25
N GLU A 121 22.54 -7.05 5.34
CA GLU A 121 23.07 -7.25 6.69
C GLU A 121 22.03 -8.03 7.51
N HIS A 122 22.49 -8.86 8.44
CA HIS A 122 21.73 -9.74 9.35
C HIS A 122 21.55 -11.20 8.88
N THR A 123 22.56 -12.02 9.19
CA THR A 123 22.32 -13.43 9.52
C THR A 123 21.58 -13.49 10.85
N CYS A 124 20.30 -13.88 10.83
CA CYS A 124 19.57 -14.22 12.05
C CYS A 124 20.20 -15.49 12.65
N GLY A 125 21.22 -15.31 13.48
CA GLY A 125 21.86 -16.38 14.22
C GLY A 125 20.84 -17.03 15.15
N ARG A 126 20.41 -18.24 14.81
CA ARG A 126 19.66 -19.12 15.70
C ARG A 126 20.59 -19.46 16.87
N SER A 127 20.50 -18.75 17.99
CA SER A 127 21.14 -19.19 19.23
C SER A 127 20.38 -20.43 19.73
N THR A 128 20.74 -21.61 19.22
CA THR A 128 20.47 -22.85 19.92
C THR A 128 21.35 -22.86 21.17
N GLY A 129 20.88 -22.21 22.23
CA GLY A 129 21.42 -22.40 23.56
C GLY A 129 21.14 -23.83 23.98
N SER A 130 22.15 -24.68 23.92
CA SER A 130 22.16 -25.93 24.69
C SER A 130 22.12 -25.59 26.18
N PRO A 131 21.19 -26.12 26.97
CA PRO A 131 21.39 -26.18 28.40
C PRO A 131 22.42 -27.26 28.70
N SER A 132 23.29 -26.92 29.64
CA SER A 132 24.42 -27.70 30.19
C SER A 132 24.09 -29.15 30.55
#